data_AF-A0A927FYK2-F1
#
_entry.id   AF-A0A927FYK2-F1
#
_cell.length_a   1.000
_cell.length_b   1.000
_cell.length_c   1.000
_cell.angle_alpha   90.00
_cell.angle_beta   90.00
_cell.angle_gamma   90.00
#
_symmetry.space_group_name_H-M   'P 1'
#
loop_
_entity.id
_entity.type
_entity.pdbx_description
1 polymer ?
#
loop_
_entity_poly.entity_id
_entity_poly.type
_entity_poly.pdbx_seq_one_letter_code
_entity_poly.pdbx_strand_id
1 'polypeptide(L)' 'MVRQNDVILEGVKPAEVERLRELAEGAVLSSPGQLMPLAAKGWIDVIEGIPLITLTGRTLLDRADHRVR' A
#
# COMPACT_ATOMS: atom_id res chain seq x y z
N MET A 1 11.55 -23.24 6.44
CA MET A 1 10.15 -22.79 6.44
C MET A 1 10.17 -21.29 6.70
N VAL A 2 10.04 -20.46 5.65
CA VAL A 2 10.03 -19.00 5.80
C VAL A 2 8.81 -18.67 6.64
N ARG A 3 9.01 -18.05 7.82
CA ARG A 3 7.91 -17.42 8.54
C ARG A 3 7.37 -16.34 7.59
N GLN A 4 6.23 -16.58 6.96
CA GLN A 4 5.40 -15.49 6.50
C GLN A 4 5.06 -14.71 7.77
N ASN A 5 5.90 -13.73 8.11
CA ASN A 5 5.53 -12.71 9.07
C ASN A 5 4.23 -12.14 8.53
N ASP A 6 3.19 -12.22 9.34
CA ASP A 6 1.83 -11.88 8.94
C ASP A 6 1.81 -10.36 8.76
N VAL A 7 2.15 -9.89 7.55
CA VAL A 7 2.41 -8.48 7.22
C VAL A 7 1.23 -7.59 7.61
N ILE A 8 0.04 -8.17 7.66
CA ILE A 8 -1.19 -7.56 8.13
C ILE A 8 -1.08 -7.11 9.60
N LEU A 9 -0.49 -7.93 10.47
CA LEU A 9 -0.37 -7.68 11.92
C LEU A 9 0.66 -6.60 12.26
N GLU A 10 1.51 -6.21 11.31
CA GLU A 10 2.53 -5.17 11.51
C GLU A 10 1.93 -3.76 11.56
N GLY A 11 0.63 -3.62 11.28
CA GLY A 11 -0.06 -2.34 11.25
C GLY A 11 0.43 -1.42 10.11
N VAL A 12 0.08 -0.14 10.18
CA VAL A 12 0.45 0.85 9.15
C VAL A 12 1.90 1.29 9.34
N LYS A 13 2.75 1.15 8.30
CA LYS A 13 4.10 1.72 8.33
C LYS A 13 4.20 2.98 7.46
N PRO A 14 4.91 4.03 7.89
CA PRO A 14 5.06 5.26 7.11
C PRO A 14 5.58 5.04 5.70
N ALA A 15 6.59 4.18 5.53
CA ALA A 15 7.16 3.89 4.21
C ALA A 15 6.18 3.18 3.25
N GLU A 16 5.14 2.52 3.75
CA GLU A 16 4.10 1.93 2.91
C GLU A 16 3.06 2.97 2.51
N VAL A 17 2.76 3.93 3.41
CA VAL A 17 1.89 5.07 3.12
C VAL A 17 2.53 5.96 2.05
N GLU A 18 3.83 6.22 2.11
CA GLU A 18 4.53 6.98 1.06
C GLU A 18 4.48 6.26 -0.29
N ARG A 19 4.66 4.93 -0.34
CA ARG A 19 4.50 4.17 -1.58
C ARG A 19 3.06 4.23 -2.12
N LEU A 20 2.08 4.18 -1.23
CA LEU A 20 0.67 4.31 -1.60
C LEU A 20 0.37 5.73 -2.14
N ARG A 21 1.02 6.76 -1.59
CA ARG A 21 0.95 8.15 -2.07
C ARG A 21 1.61 8.29 -3.44
N GLU A 22 2.81 7.76 -3.64
CA GLU A 22 3.51 7.72 -4.93
C GLU A 22 2.62 7.08 -6.00
N LEU A 23 1.98 5.95 -5.69
CA LEU A 23 1.04 5.30 -6.59
C LEU A 23 -0.18 6.18 -6.92
N ALA A 24 -0.72 6.90 -5.92
CA ALA A 24 -1.84 7.83 -6.12
C ALA A 24 -1.46 9.05 -6.99
N GLU A 25 -0.18 9.44 -6.96
CA GLU A 25 0.40 10.50 -7.79
C GLU A 25 0.78 10.01 -9.20
N GLY A 26 0.60 8.71 -9.49
CA GLY A 26 0.84 8.11 -10.80
C GLY A 26 2.24 7.52 -10.97
N ALA A 27 3.00 7.31 -9.89
CA ALA A 27 4.29 6.64 -9.97
C ALA A 27 4.14 5.19 -10.42
N VAL A 28 5.06 4.74 -11.28
CA VAL A 28 5.13 3.35 -11.73
C VAL A 28 5.91 2.54 -10.70
N LEU A 29 5.20 1.77 -9.89
CA LEU A 29 5.79 0.82 -8.94
C LEU A 29 5.88 -0.56 -9.59
N SER A 30 7.08 -0.93 -10.08
CA SER A 30 7.29 -2.17 -10.84
C SER A 30 7.87 -3.31 -10.01
N SER A 31 8.31 -3.05 -8.78
CA SER A 31 8.90 -4.08 -7.93
C SER A 31 7.83 -4.83 -7.13
N PRO A 32 7.75 -6.18 -7.23
CA PRO A 32 6.86 -6.98 -6.40
C PRO A 32 7.04 -6.70 -4.90
N GLY A 33 8.27 -6.43 -4.46
CA GLY A 33 8.56 -6.12 -3.06
C GLY A 33 7.95 -4.81 -2.56
N GLN A 34 7.67 -3.86 -3.46
CA GLN A 34 7.00 -2.60 -3.13
C GLN A 34 5.47 -2.76 -3.08
N LEU A 35 4.92 -3.63 -3.94
CA LEU A 35 3.47 -3.81 -4.06
C LEU A 35 2.92 -4.86 -3.08
N MET A 36 3.68 -5.92 -2.81
CA MET A 36 3.22 -7.04 -1.99
C MET A 36 2.72 -6.64 -0.60
N PRO A 37 3.40 -5.76 0.16
CA PRO A 37 2.91 -5.36 1.49
C PRO A 37 1.59 -4.59 1.41
N LEU A 38 1.42 -3.74 0.40
CA LEU A 38 0.21 -2.94 0.19
C LEU A 38 -0.95 -3.85 -0.22
N ALA A 39 -0.69 -4.83 -1.10
CA ALA A 39 -1.67 -5.80 -1.56
C ALA A 39 -2.08 -6.77 -0.43
N ALA A 40 -1.12 -7.26 0.36
CA ALA A 40 -1.39 -8.11 1.52
C ALA A 40 -2.29 -7.42 2.56
N LYS A 41 -2.18 -6.09 2.68
CA LYS A 41 -3.01 -5.27 3.57
C LYS A 41 -4.34 -4.83 2.93
N GLY A 42 -4.60 -5.22 1.69
CA GLY A 42 -5.81 -4.88 0.95
C GLY A 42 -5.92 -3.39 0.60
N TRP A 43 -4.80 -2.66 0.56
CA TRP A 43 -4.77 -1.24 0.20
C TRP A 43 -4.69 -1.02 -1.31
N ILE A 44 -4.18 -2.02 -2.02
CA ILE A 44 -4.19 -2.08 -3.48
C ILE A 44 -4.65 -3.46 -3.92
N ASP A 45 -5.19 -3.53 -5.12
CA ASP A 45 -5.31 -4.76 -5.90
C ASP A 45 -4.32 -4.72 -7.07
N VAL A 46 -3.83 -5.86 -7.52
CA VAL A 46 -2.98 -5.95 -8.72
C VAL A 46 -3.73 -6.76 -9.76
N ILE A 47 -4.23 -6.08 -10.79
CA ILE A 47 -4.99 -6.69 -11.89
C ILE A 47 -4.12 -6.64 -13.14
N GLU A 48 -3.78 -7.81 -13.69
CA GLU A 48 -2.91 -7.91 -14.88
C GLU A 48 -1.56 -7.17 -14.74
N GLY A 49 -1.02 -7.14 -13.51
CA GLY A 49 0.22 -6.42 -13.19
C GLY A 49 0.05 -4.92 -12.97
N ILE A 50 -1.17 -4.39 -13.08
CA ILE A 50 -1.49 -2.99 -12.84
C ILE A 50 -1.98 -2.83 -11.40
N PRO A 51 -1.27 -2.05 -10.56
CA PRO A 51 -1.72 -1.75 -9.20
C PRO A 51 -2.87 -0.72 -9.22
N LEU A 52 -3.97 -1.06 -8.58
CA LEU A 52 -5.16 -0.21 -8.39
C LEU A 52 -5.37 0.05 -6.90
N ILE A 53 -5.56 1.31 -6.51
CA ILE A 53 -5.82 1.67 -5.12
C ILE A 53 -7.25 1.27 -4.74
N THR A 54 -7.40 0.49 -3.67
CA THR A 54 -8.73 0.09 -3.15
C THR A 54 -9.37 1.23 -2.36
N LEU A 55 -10.65 1.08 -2.01
CA LEU A 55 -11.34 2.01 -1.10
C LEU A 55 -10.62 2.11 0.26
N THR A 56 -10.11 1.00 0.78
CA THR A 56 -9.34 0.96 2.03
C THR A 56 -8.04 1.75 1.91
N GLY A 57 -7.30 1.56 0.82
CA GLY A 57 -6.09 2.33 0.54
C GLY A 57 -6.38 3.82 0.42
N ARG A 58 -7.45 4.20 -0.29
CA ARG A 58 -7.83 5.61 -0.42
C ARG A 58 -8.20 6.23 0.93
N THR A 59 -9.00 5.54 1.72
CA THR A 59 -9.39 5.99 3.06
C THR A 59 -8.17 6.18 3.97
N LEU A 60 -7.15 5.34 3.84
CA LEU A 60 -5.90 5.48 4.60
C LEU A 60 -5.15 6.75 4.20
N LEU A 61 -5.03 7.04 2.90
CA LEU A 61 -4.38 8.25 2.40
C LEU A 61 -5.08 9.52 2.88
N ASP A 62 -6.42 9.59 2.74
CA ASP A 62 -7.20 10.76 3.15
C ASP A 62 -6.98 11.03 4.65
N ARG A 63 -6.98 9.98 5.49
CA ARG A 63 -6.70 10.10 6.94
C ARG A 63 -5.27 10.53 7.24
N ALA A 64 -4.29 10.08 6.46
CA ALA A 64 -2.89 10.47 6.63
C ALA A 64 -2.70 11.97 6.34
N ASP A 65 -3.31 12.48 5.27
CA ASP A 65 -3.23 13.90 4.91
C ASP A 65 -3.90 14.82 5.93
N HIS A 66 -4.97 14.36 6.58
CA HIS A 66 -5.62 15.11 7.67
C HIS A 66 -4.81 15.17 8.98
N ARG A 67 -3.85 14.27 9.19
CA ARG A 67 -3.00 14.28 10.40
C ARG A 67 -1.75 15.15 10.29
N VAL A 68 -1.40 15.59 9.09
CA VAL A 68 -0.22 16.41 8.80
C VAL A 68 -0.56 17.91 8.76
N ARG A 69 -1.82 18.29 9.05
CA ARG A 69 -2.30 19.68 9.12
C ARG A 69 -2.59 20.12 10.54
#